data_AF-A0A7C8AQ94-F1
#
_entry.id   AF-A0A7C8AQ94-F1
#
_cell.length_a   1.000
_cell.length_b   1.000
_cell.length_c   1.000
_cell.angle_alpha   90.00
_cell.angle_beta   90.00
_cell.angle_gamma   90.00
#
_symmetry.space_group_name_H-M   'P 1'
#
loop_
_entity.id
_entity.type
_entity.pdbx_description
1 polymer ?
#
loop_
_entity_poly.entity_id
_entity_poly.type
_entity_poly.pdbx_seq_one_letter_code
_entity_poly.pdbx_strand_id
1 'polypeptide(L)'
;MASCSSLPAFLQGFYVGHVFSLADAQRHENWFRSPQGQRALAFEQELFRKIWAPVSPQRVVEVGCGSGIFLEWFNSQGHMVAGLEPSSSSLELARRRLGLKVRLDQGFAENLPYDDNEFDTVALITSMEFVDDPYLALKEAFRVARRNVLLGVLNKYSIGRLHYGIQKFWKDSVYSRARFFSVFQLRTMSTGILSGAVPIEWRTCFSLPLPFLRYISLLERIPMLQRHPFGHFIAMRIDMRCRVRALHTPVFDEIPAGAKVSVQSLGWWRDSGGAPESSVNG
;
A
#
# COMPACT_ATOMS: atom_id res chain seq x y z
N MET A 1 -27.78 -6.69 -21.88
CA MET A 1 -27.41 -5.40 -21.26
C MET A 1 -28.17 -5.27 -19.96
N ALA A 2 -27.54 -5.62 -18.83
CA ALA A 2 -28.15 -5.49 -17.51
C ALA A 2 -27.51 -4.30 -16.80
N SER A 3 -28.34 -3.33 -16.41
CA SER A 3 -27.94 -2.07 -15.81
C SER A 3 -27.33 -2.29 -14.43
N CYS A 4 -26.11 -1.78 -14.24
CA CYS A 4 -25.43 -1.72 -12.96
C CYS A 4 -26.00 -0.54 -12.15
N SER A 5 -27.12 -0.74 -11.45
CA SER A 5 -27.75 0.31 -10.65
C SER A 5 -28.49 -0.28 -9.46
N SER A 6 -27.76 -0.70 -8.43
CA SER A 6 -28.34 -0.99 -7.12
C SER A 6 -27.30 -0.88 -6.00
N LEU A 7 -26.66 0.29 -5.88
CA LEU A 7 -26.00 0.66 -4.63
C LEU A 7 -26.98 1.52 -3.80
N PRO A 8 -27.08 1.31 -2.48
CA PRO A 8 -27.98 2.07 -1.61
C PRO A 8 -27.62 3.56 -1.60
N ALA A 9 -28.64 4.42 -1.68
CA ALA A 9 -28.55 5.88 -1.83
C ALA A 9 -27.73 6.62 -0.75
N PHE A 10 -27.39 5.99 0.38
CA PHE A 10 -26.57 6.61 1.44
C PHE A 10 -25.09 6.83 1.02
N LEU A 11 -24.63 6.19 -0.05
CA LEU A 11 -23.26 6.33 -0.57
C LEU A 11 -23.09 7.43 -1.63
N GLN A 12 -24.17 8.08 -2.09
CA GLN A 12 -24.16 9.08 -3.16
C GLN A 12 -24.19 10.53 -2.63
N GLY A 13 -23.41 10.81 -1.59
CA GLY A 13 -23.01 12.20 -1.33
C GLY A 13 -21.91 12.58 -2.32
N PHE A 14 -22.14 13.58 -3.17
CA PHE A 14 -21.10 14.20 -3.98
C PHE A 14 -20.04 14.79 -3.04
N TYR A 15 -19.02 14.00 -2.76
CA TYR A 15 -17.86 14.42 -2.01
C TYR A 15 -16.72 14.52 -2.99
N VAL A 16 -16.09 15.68 -2.98
CA VAL A 16 -14.90 15.99 -3.76
C VAL A 16 -13.72 15.75 -2.82
N GLY A 17 -12.79 14.91 -3.26
CA GLY A 17 -11.51 14.64 -2.65
C GLY A 17 -10.66 15.89 -2.48
N HIS A 18 -9.57 15.75 -1.75
CA HIS A 18 -8.73 16.87 -1.35
C HIS A 18 -7.26 16.59 -1.64
N VAL A 19 -6.72 17.30 -2.63
CA VAL A 19 -5.28 17.33 -2.87
C VAL A 19 -4.64 18.32 -1.89
N PHE A 20 -3.60 17.86 -1.19
CA PHE A 20 -2.97 18.66 -0.14
C PHE A 20 -2.16 19.81 -0.74
N SER A 21 -2.38 21.02 -0.21
CA SER A 21 -1.54 22.18 -0.52
C SER A 21 -0.19 22.07 0.20
N LEU A 22 0.78 22.90 -0.20
CA LEU A 22 2.07 23.00 0.52
C LEU A 22 1.88 23.34 2.01
N ALA A 23 0.91 24.19 2.33
CA ALA A 23 0.60 24.55 3.72
C ALA A 23 0.09 23.34 4.52
N ASP A 24 -0.75 22.50 3.90
CA ASP A 24 -1.26 21.26 4.52
C ASP A 24 -0.12 20.26 4.73
N ALA A 25 0.74 20.08 3.71
CA ALA A 25 1.91 19.22 3.79
C ALA A 25 2.86 19.65 4.91
N GLN A 26 3.12 20.96 5.06
CA GLN A 26 3.95 21.47 6.15
C GLN A 26 3.30 21.28 7.53
N ARG A 27 1.97 21.43 7.62
CA ARG A 27 1.22 21.20 8.86
C ARG A 27 1.29 19.73 9.28
N HIS A 28 1.18 18.82 8.31
CA HIS A 28 1.36 17.38 8.48
C HIS A 28 2.78 17.06 8.97
N GLU A 29 3.82 17.58 8.31
CA GLU A 29 5.21 17.46 8.76
C GLU A 29 5.41 17.93 10.20
N ASN A 30 4.87 19.10 10.54
CA ASN A 30 5.01 19.66 11.88
C ASN A 30 4.31 18.80 12.95
N TRP A 31 3.17 18.18 12.62
CA TRP A 31 2.51 17.23 13.50
C TRP A 31 3.41 16.03 13.81
N PHE A 32 3.98 15.39 12.77
CA PHE A 32 4.85 14.23 12.96
C PHE A 32 6.20 14.56 13.62
N ARG A 33 6.62 15.83 13.63
CA ARG A 33 7.78 16.29 14.42
C ARG A 33 7.47 16.49 15.91
N SER A 34 6.20 16.66 16.27
CA SER A 34 5.81 16.81 17.68
C SER A 34 5.99 15.51 18.47
N PRO A 35 6.25 15.55 19.79
CA PRO A 35 6.35 14.36 20.61
C PRO A 35 5.09 13.47 20.57
N GLN A 36 3.91 14.08 20.42
CA GLN A 36 2.64 13.39 20.28
C GLN A 36 2.53 12.67 18.93
N GLY A 37 2.86 13.35 17.83
CA GLY A 37 2.83 12.77 16.49
C GLY A 37 3.85 11.64 16.31
N GLN A 38 5.06 11.78 16.86
CA GLN A 38 6.06 10.71 16.86
C GLN A 38 5.57 9.45 17.59
N ARG A 39 4.88 9.62 18.72
CA ARG A 39 4.30 8.50 19.47
C ARG A 39 3.17 7.84 18.67
N ALA A 40 2.28 8.64 18.07
CA ALA A 40 1.21 8.12 17.24
C ALA A 40 1.77 7.29 16.06
N LEU A 41 2.74 7.84 15.33
CA LEU A 41 3.44 7.16 14.24
C LEU A 41 4.06 5.84 14.70
N ALA A 42 4.75 5.84 15.85
CA ALA A 42 5.35 4.62 16.39
C ALA A 42 4.30 3.54 16.72
N PHE A 43 3.13 3.92 17.22
CA PHE A 43 2.03 2.98 17.43
C PHE A 43 1.45 2.45 16.12
N GLU A 44 1.23 3.33 15.14
CA GLU A 44 0.72 2.95 13.82
C GLU A 44 1.69 1.97 13.13
N GLN A 45 2.98 2.27 13.11
CA GLN A 45 4.04 1.39 12.61
C GLN A 45 4.08 0.05 13.35
N GLU A 46 3.93 0.05 14.68
CA GLU A 46 3.89 -1.17 15.47
C GLU A 46 2.66 -2.03 15.15
N LEU A 47 1.50 -1.42 14.88
CA LEU A 47 0.34 -2.17 14.42
C LEU A 47 0.61 -2.84 13.07
N PHE A 48 1.14 -2.08 12.10
CA PHE A 48 1.50 -2.63 10.80
C PHE A 48 2.55 -3.74 10.90
N ARG A 49 3.57 -3.56 11.73
CA ARG A 49 4.59 -4.59 11.97
C ARG A 49 3.98 -5.90 12.45
N LYS A 50 2.99 -5.84 13.35
CA LYS A 50 2.32 -7.02 13.89
C LYS A 50 1.40 -7.72 12.89
N ILE A 51 0.75 -6.97 11.99
CA ILE A 51 -0.20 -7.56 11.03
C ILE A 51 0.43 -7.84 9.67
N TRP A 52 1.53 -7.23 9.28
CA TRP A 52 2.10 -7.41 7.93
C TRP A 52 3.16 -8.50 7.88
N ALA A 53 4.11 -8.48 8.84
CA ALA A 53 5.14 -9.49 9.07
C ALA A 53 5.64 -10.26 7.82
N PRO A 54 6.19 -9.57 6.80
CA PRO A 54 6.67 -10.23 5.59
C PRO A 54 7.89 -11.12 5.87
N VAL A 55 7.95 -12.29 5.23
CA VAL A 55 9.05 -13.28 5.41
C VAL A 55 10.33 -12.95 4.63
N SER A 56 10.27 -11.96 3.74
CA SER A 56 11.38 -11.49 2.89
C SER A 56 11.20 -10.02 2.57
N PRO A 57 12.23 -9.32 2.06
CA PRO A 57 12.05 -8.06 1.35
C PRO A 57 10.95 -8.17 0.28
N GLN A 58 10.25 -7.07 0.04
CA GLN A 58 9.06 -6.98 -0.84
C GLN A 58 9.13 -5.68 -1.63
N ARG A 59 8.47 -5.66 -2.79
CA ARG A 59 8.18 -4.41 -3.51
C ARG A 59 6.91 -3.80 -2.93
N VAL A 60 7.04 -2.60 -2.36
CA VAL A 60 5.96 -1.90 -1.66
C VAL A 60 5.69 -0.59 -2.38
N VAL A 61 4.43 -0.32 -2.70
CA VAL A 61 4.00 1.02 -3.14
C VAL A 61 3.07 1.63 -2.10
N GLU A 62 3.34 2.87 -1.71
CA GLU A 62 2.41 3.67 -0.90
C GLU A 62 1.63 4.62 -1.82
N VAL A 63 0.29 4.52 -1.78
CA VAL A 63 -0.64 5.36 -2.54
C VAL A 63 -1.17 6.48 -1.66
N GLY A 64 -0.93 7.73 -2.08
CA GLY A 64 -1.07 8.92 -1.24
C GLY A 64 0.09 9.01 -0.25
N CYS A 65 1.33 8.86 -0.71
CA CYS A 65 2.51 8.76 0.16
C CYS A 65 2.91 10.08 0.85
N GLY A 66 2.28 11.20 0.48
CA GLY A 66 2.55 12.50 1.09
C GLY A 66 4.04 12.85 1.07
N SER A 67 4.59 13.18 2.24
CA SER A 67 6.01 13.51 2.41
C SER A 67 6.92 12.29 2.64
N GLY A 68 6.41 11.07 2.44
CA GLY A 68 7.18 9.83 2.46
C GLY A 68 7.51 9.28 3.85
N ILE A 69 6.75 9.64 4.89
CA ILE A 69 7.02 9.21 6.28
C ILE A 69 6.91 7.69 6.42
N PHE A 70 5.88 7.06 5.85
CA PHE A 70 5.73 5.60 5.90
C PHE A 70 6.63 4.89 4.89
N LEU A 71 6.86 5.46 3.70
CA LEU A 71 7.92 4.99 2.79
C LEU A 71 9.29 4.89 3.46
N GLU A 72 9.68 5.86 4.29
CA GLU A 72 10.95 5.83 5.02
C GLU A 72 11.00 4.65 5.98
N TRP A 73 9.88 4.39 6.67
CA TRP A 73 9.75 3.22 7.53
C TRP A 73 9.86 1.92 6.74
N PHE A 74 9.11 1.73 5.66
CA PHE A 74 9.21 0.54 4.80
C PHE A 74 10.65 0.33 4.27
N ASN A 75 11.29 1.39 3.81
CA ASN A 75 12.67 1.34 3.32
C ASN A 75 13.66 0.95 4.43
N SER A 76 13.48 1.47 5.65
CA SER A 76 14.30 1.10 6.81
C SER A 76 14.20 -0.38 7.21
N GLN A 77 13.11 -1.06 6.84
CA GLN A 77 12.92 -2.50 7.05
C GLN A 77 13.50 -3.35 5.90
N GLY A 78 14.13 -2.72 4.90
CA GLY A 78 14.78 -3.39 3.77
C GLY A 78 13.87 -3.67 2.57
N HIS A 79 12.69 -3.05 2.49
CA HIS A 79 11.79 -3.18 1.35
C HIS A 79 12.19 -2.26 0.18
N MET A 80 11.87 -2.68 -1.04
CA MET A 80 11.98 -1.82 -2.22
C MET A 80 10.73 -0.97 -2.32
N VAL A 81 10.86 0.34 -2.16
CA VAL A 81 9.73 1.24 -2.03
C VAL A 81 9.49 2.07 -3.29
N ALA A 82 8.21 2.33 -3.57
CA ALA A 82 7.73 3.33 -4.52
C ALA A 82 6.59 4.14 -3.88
N GLY A 83 6.37 5.37 -4.34
CA GLY A 83 5.30 6.23 -3.85
C GLY A 83 4.48 6.84 -4.97
N LEU A 84 3.18 6.97 -4.76
CA LEU A 84 2.28 7.76 -5.60
C LEU A 84 1.66 8.88 -4.77
N GLU A 85 1.66 10.10 -5.26
CA GLU A 85 1.02 11.24 -4.58
C GLU A 85 0.55 12.30 -5.59
N PRO A 86 -0.70 12.81 -5.52
CA PRO A 86 -1.16 13.85 -6.44
C PRO A 86 -0.48 15.21 -6.21
N SER A 87 -0.09 15.54 -4.98
CA SER A 87 0.53 16.82 -4.63
C SER A 87 2.03 16.86 -4.98
N SER A 88 2.39 17.70 -5.96
CA SER A 88 3.78 17.93 -6.35
C SER A 88 4.65 18.46 -5.20
N SER A 89 4.09 19.31 -4.34
CA SER A 89 4.79 19.83 -3.15
C SER A 89 5.10 18.74 -2.13
N SER A 90 4.17 17.80 -1.90
CA SER A 90 4.40 16.66 -1.00
C SER A 90 5.46 15.72 -1.58
N LEU A 91 5.42 15.45 -2.88
CA LEU A 91 6.43 14.65 -3.58
C LEU A 91 7.83 15.25 -3.47
N GLU A 92 7.97 16.58 -3.50
CA GLU A 92 9.27 17.22 -3.29
C GLU A 92 9.82 16.94 -1.88
N LEU A 93 8.97 17.01 -0.85
CA LEU A 93 9.36 16.65 0.52
C LEU A 93 9.74 15.16 0.61
N ALA A 94 8.99 14.28 -0.03
CA ALA A 94 9.29 12.85 -0.09
C ALA A 94 10.66 12.57 -0.75
N ARG A 95 10.98 13.26 -1.86
CA ARG A 95 12.30 13.16 -2.52
C ARG A 95 13.43 13.61 -1.60
N ARG A 96 13.24 14.68 -0.83
CA ARG A 96 14.24 15.17 0.14
C ARG A 96 14.46 14.17 1.27
N ARG A 97 13.41 13.47 1.71
CA ARG A 97 13.46 12.46 2.78
C ARG A 97 14.12 11.15 2.33
N LEU A 98 13.71 10.64 1.17
CA LEU A 98 14.04 9.27 0.72
C LEU A 98 15.26 9.23 -0.21
N GLY A 99 15.64 10.37 -0.78
CA GLY A 99 16.66 10.49 -1.81
C GLY A 99 16.14 10.16 -3.21
N LEU A 100 16.97 10.44 -4.21
CA LEU A 100 16.61 10.39 -5.64
C LEU A 100 16.45 8.98 -6.21
N LYS A 101 16.80 7.93 -5.46
CA LYS A 101 16.75 6.53 -5.93
C LYS A 101 15.37 5.89 -5.76
N VAL A 102 14.50 6.47 -4.93
CA VAL A 102 13.15 5.95 -4.72
C VAL A 102 12.23 6.44 -5.83
N ARG A 103 11.48 5.53 -6.44
CA ARG A 103 10.48 5.84 -7.47
C ARG A 103 9.32 6.61 -6.82
N LEU A 104 9.06 7.81 -7.31
CA LEU A 104 8.04 8.71 -6.79
C LEU A 104 7.26 9.31 -7.95
N ASP A 105 6.04 8.83 -8.14
CA ASP A 105 5.17 9.14 -9.28
C ASP A 105 4.03 10.07 -8.84
N GLN A 106 3.66 11.00 -9.72
CA GLN A 106 2.51 11.87 -9.50
C GLN A 106 1.26 11.23 -10.12
N GLY A 107 0.19 11.09 -9.34
CA GLY A 107 -1.05 10.50 -9.82
C GLY A 107 -2.11 10.38 -8.74
N PHE A 108 -3.29 9.90 -9.15
CA PHE A 108 -4.45 9.71 -8.28
C PHE A 108 -4.64 8.25 -7.93
N ALA A 109 -5.21 7.98 -6.74
CA ALA A 109 -5.39 6.62 -6.24
C ALA A 109 -6.41 5.81 -7.07
N GLU A 110 -7.33 6.51 -7.73
CA GLU A 110 -8.42 5.99 -8.55
C GLU A 110 -7.96 5.47 -9.92
N ASN A 111 -6.72 5.78 -10.33
CA ASN A 111 -6.16 5.33 -11.59
C ASN A 111 -4.64 5.17 -11.45
N LEU A 112 -4.21 4.00 -11.01
CA LEU A 112 -2.80 3.75 -10.70
C LEU A 112 -2.02 3.45 -11.99
N PRO A 113 -0.90 4.15 -12.26
CA PRO A 113 -0.08 3.96 -13.45
C PRO A 113 0.86 2.75 -13.32
N TYR A 114 0.32 1.65 -12.82
CA TYR A 114 1.03 0.42 -12.50
C TYR A 114 0.33 -0.78 -13.11
N ASP A 115 1.10 -1.81 -13.45
CA ASP A 115 0.58 -3.06 -13.99
C ASP A 115 -0.11 -3.90 -12.90
N ASP A 116 -0.93 -4.85 -13.35
CA ASP A 116 -1.56 -5.83 -12.47
C ASP A 116 -0.49 -6.63 -11.72
N ASN A 117 -0.64 -6.77 -10.40
CA ASN A 117 0.32 -7.48 -9.53
C ASN A 117 1.77 -6.93 -9.59
N GLU A 118 1.97 -5.67 -9.97
CA GLU A 118 3.30 -5.04 -10.05
C GLU A 118 3.97 -4.96 -8.67
N PHE A 119 3.22 -4.80 -7.58
CA PHE A 119 3.78 -4.70 -6.23
C PHE A 119 3.37 -5.88 -5.36
N ASP A 120 4.29 -6.34 -4.49
CA ASP A 120 3.95 -7.39 -3.52
C ASP A 120 2.92 -6.87 -2.51
N THR A 121 3.13 -5.64 -2.04
CA THR A 121 2.24 -4.94 -1.11
C THR A 121 1.89 -3.55 -1.63
N VAL A 122 0.61 -3.21 -1.59
CA VAL A 122 0.13 -1.84 -1.79
C VAL A 122 -0.34 -1.29 -0.45
N ALA A 123 0.12 -0.12 -0.06
CA ALA A 123 -0.25 0.55 1.19
C ALA A 123 -1.07 1.82 0.91
N LEU A 124 -2.18 1.99 1.62
CA LEU A 124 -2.97 3.22 1.67
C LEU A 124 -3.08 3.65 3.13
N ILE A 125 -2.22 4.55 3.56
CA ILE A 125 -2.11 4.95 4.97
C ILE A 125 -2.51 6.42 5.09
N THR A 126 -3.65 6.66 5.72
CA THR A 126 -4.29 7.98 5.89
C THR A 126 -4.56 8.72 4.58
N SER A 127 -4.68 8.00 3.46
CA SER A 127 -4.97 8.55 2.13
C SER A 127 -6.41 8.34 1.68
N MET A 128 -7.06 7.23 2.06
CA MET A 128 -8.45 6.92 1.69
C MET A 128 -9.46 7.96 2.17
N GLU A 129 -9.11 8.75 3.17
CA GLU A 129 -9.94 9.80 3.75
C GLU A 129 -10.13 11.00 2.83
N PHE A 130 -9.27 11.13 1.80
CA PHE A 130 -9.17 12.31 0.95
C PHE A 130 -9.36 12.02 -0.54
N VAL A 131 -9.53 10.76 -0.93
CA VAL A 131 -9.80 10.36 -2.32
C VAL A 131 -11.24 10.73 -2.73
N ASP A 132 -11.47 10.93 -4.02
CA ASP A 132 -12.78 11.20 -4.61
C ASP A 132 -13.67 9.95 -4.50
N ASP A 133 -13.13 8.81 -4.93
CA ASP A 133 -13.82 7.52 -4.90
C ASP A 133 -12.99 6.44 -4.17
N PRO A 134 -13.30 6.17 -2.89
CA PRO A 134 -12.57 5.18 -2.10
C PRO A 134 -12.84 3.74 -2.55
N TYR A 135 -13.95 3.48 -3.26
CA TYR A 135 -14.22 2.17 -3.84
C TYR A 135 -13.31 1.94 -5.04
N LEU A 136 -13.19 2.93 -5.93
CA LEU A 136 -12.32 2.85 -7.10
C LEU A 136 -10.84 2.81 -6.70
N ALA A 137 -10.42 3.65 -5.74
CA ALA A 137 -9.06 3.62 -5.20
C ALA A 137 -8.69 2.25 -4.61
N LEU A 138 -9.60 1.64 -3.85
CA LEU A 138 -9.38 0.32 -3.28
C LEU A 138 -9.37 -0.78 -4.36
N LYS A 139 -10.20 -0.64 -5.39
CA LYS A 139 -10.20 -1.55 -6.55
C LYS A 139 -8.88 -1.52 -7.31
N GLU A 140 -8.33 -0.34 -7.57
CA GLU A 140 -7.02 -0.18 -8.20
C GLU A 140 -5.90 -0.74 -7.30
N ALA A 141 -5.95 -0.48 -5.99
CA ALA A 141 -5.00 -1.07 -5.06
C ALA A 141 -5.01 -2.60 -5.11
N PHE A 142 -6.19 -3.22 -5.19
CA PHE A 142 -6.30 -4.67 -5.36
C PHE A 142 -5.82 -5.17 -6.72
N ARG A 143 -5.97 -4.39 -7.80
CA ARG A 143 -5.47 -4.74 -9.12
C ARG A 143 -3.94 -4.80 -9.13
N VAL A 144 -3.31 -3.81 -8.51
CA VAL A 144 -1.85 -3.64 -8.49
C VAL A 144 -1.15 -4.55 -7.45
N ALA A 145 -1.85 -4.94 -6.38
CA ALA A 145 -1.31 -5.78 -5.31
C ALA A 145 -1.26 -7.27 -5.68
N ARG A 146 -0.07 -7.87 -5.59
CA ARG A 146 0.15 -9.31 -5.76
C ARG A 146 -0.20 -10.13 -4.52
N ARG A 147 0.22 -9.68 -3.32
CA ARG A 147 0.11 -10.48 -2.08
C ARG A 147 -0.88 -9.90 -1.09
N ASN A 148 -0.80 -8.61 -0.80
CA ASN A 148 -1.70 -7.98 0.16
C ASN A 148 -1.83 -6.47 -0.05
N VAL A 149 -2.90 -5.92 0.52
CA VAL A 149 -3.11 -4.48 0.68
C VAL A 149 -3.07 -4.15 2.17
N LEU A 150 -2.31 -3.11 2.52
CA LEU A 150 -2.29 -2.53 3.87
C LEU A 150 -3.12 -1.25 3.87
N LEU A 151 -4.11 -1.18 4.75
CA LEU A 151 -4.94 0.00 4.96
C LEU A 151 -4.67 0.57 6.34
N GLY A 152 -4.36 1.86 6.38
CA GLY A 152 -4.30 2.66 7.59
C GLY A 152 -5.35 3.74 7.49
N VAL A 153 -6.37 3.72 8.34
CA VAL A 153 -7.45 4.72 8.28
C VAL A 153 -7.84 5.26 9.65
N LEU A 154 -8.32 6.51 9.65
CA LEU A 154 -8.93 7.14 10.80
C LEU A 154 -10.31 6.53 11.08
N ASN A 155 -10.49 6.05 12.30
CA ASN A 155 -11.69 5.32 12.68
C ASN A 155 -12.86 6.24 12.98
N LYS A 156 -14.01 5.96 12.35
CA LYS A 156 -15.29 6.64 12.60
C LYS A 156 -15.75 6.55 14.06
N TYR A 157 -15.44 5.44 14.74
CA TYR A 157 -15.88 5.14 16.11
C TYR A 157 -14.83 5.46 17.18
N SER A 158 -13.82 6.29 16.87
CA SER A 158 -12.82 6.70 17.86
C SER A 158 -13.48 7.34 19.10
N ILE A 159 -13.24 6.76 20.29
CA ILE A 159 -13.64 7.36 21.58
C ILE A 159 -13.04 8.76 21.74
N GLY A 160 -11.86 8.98 21.17
CA GLY A 160 -11.22 10.29 21.10
C GLY A 160 -12.08 11.35 20.41
N ARG A 161 -13.07 10.99 19.58
CA ARG A 161 -14.01 11.94 18.97
C ARG A 161 -14.95 12.58 19.98
N LEU A 162 -15.26 11.91 21.10
CA LEU A 162 -16.00 12.50 22.21
C LEU A 162 -15.18 13.62 22.89
N HIS A 163 -13.84 13.45 22.92
CA HIS A 163 -12.90 14.43 23.46
C HIS A 163 -12.52 15.53 22.44
N TYR A 164 -12.34 15.18 21.16
CA TYR A 164 -12.09 16.12 20.05
C TYR A 164 -13.34 16.92 19.65
N GLY A 165 -14.54 16.42 19.92
CA GLY A 165 -15.79 17.18 19.79
C GLY A 165 -15.80 18.44 20.65
N ILE A 166 -15.07 18.42 21.78
CA ILE A 166 -14.89 19.57 22.68
C ILE A 166 -13.80 20.53 22.13
N GLN A 167 -12.75 20.03 21.48
CA GLN A 167 -11.72 20.86 20.83
C GLN A 167 -12.17 21.47 19.48
N LYS A 168 -13.19 20.89 18.83
CA LYS A 168 -13.75 21.37 17.55
C LYS A 168 -14.36 22.78 17.65
N PHE A 169 -14.67 23.26 18.84
CA PHE A 169 -15.08 24.65 19.06
C PHE A 169 -13.97 25.68 18.75
N TRP A 170 -12.72 25.27 18.49
CA TRP A 170 -11.57 26.19 18.46
C TRP A 170 -10.62 26.15 17.25
N LYS A 171 -10.71 25.24 16.25
CA LYS A 171 -9.79 25.27 15.07
C LYS A 171 -10.37 24.71 13.76
N ASP A 172 -10.26 25.50 12.68
CA ASP A 172 -10.38 25.05 11.28
C ASP A 172 -9.23 24.11 10.90
N SER A 173 -9.54 22.85 10.57
CA SER A 173 -8.54 21.86 10.15
C SER A 173 -8.97 21.05 8.94
N VAL A 174 -7.97 20.55 8.21
CA VAL A 174 -8.06 19.64 7.05
C VAL A 174 -8.93 18.41 7.34
N TYR A 175 -8.99 17.99 8.62
CA TYR A 175 -9.83 16.90 9.10
C TYR A 175 -11.34 17.16 9.03
N SER A 176 -11.77 18.41 8.83
CA SER A 176 -13.18 18.73 8.56
C SER A 176 -13.66 18.12 7.24
N ARG A 177 -12.75 17.94 6.29
CA ARG A 177 -13.00 17.34 4.97
C ARG A 177 -12.69 15.86 4.93
N ALA A 178 -12.07 15.25 5.95
CA ALA A 178 -11.73 13.83 5.92
C ALA A 178 -12.97 12.92 6.01
N ARG A 179 -13.05 11.90 5.14
CA ARG A 179 -13.97 10.77 5.32
C ARG A 179 -13.43 9.85 6.41
N PHE A 180 -14.31 9.29 7.24
CA PHE A 180 -13.91 8.33 8.27
C PHE A 180 -14.51 6.96 7.96
N PHE A 181 -13.74 5.91 8.20
CA PHE A 181 -14.13 4.54 7.90
C PHE A 181 -14.29 3.73 9.18
N SER A 182 -15.07 2.65 9.11
CA SER A 182 -15.11 1.63 10.14
C SER A 182 -14.52 0.32 9.63
N VAL A 183 -14.07 -0.53 10.56
CA VAL A 183 -13.58 -1.88 10.25
C VAL A 183 -14.61 -2.65 9.42
N PHE A 184 -15.90 -2.55 9.78
CA PHE A 184 -16.98 -3.24 9.06
C PHE A 184 -17.17 -2.69 7.65
N GLN A 185 -17.12 -1.36 7.48
CA GLN A 185 -17.25 -0.74 6.17
C GLN A 185 -16.10 -1.16 5.24
N LEU A 186 -14.85 -1.10 5.72
CA LEU A 186 -13.68 -1.57 4.97
C LEU A 186 -13.80 -3.05 4.61
N ARG A 187 -14.25 -3.88 5.55
CA ARG A 187 -14.47 -5.31 5.30
C ARG A 187 -15.51 -5.54 4.21
N THR A 188 -16.66 -4.87 4.29
CA THR A 188 -17.73 -4.98 3.28
C THR A 188 -17.24 -4.54 1.90
N MET A 189 -16.57 -3.40 1.81
CA MET A 189 -15.99 -2.90 0.55
C MET A 189 -15.02 -3.92 -0.05
N SER A 190 -14.09 -4.43 0.77
CA SER A 190 -13.07 -5.39 0.34
C SER A 190 -13.68 -6.69 -0.18
N THR A 191 -14.62 -7.27 0.56
CA THR A 191 -15.31 -8.50 0.16
C THR A 191 -16.19 -8.30 -1.07
N GLY A 192 -16.78 -7.11 -1.24
CA GLY A 192 -17.59 -6.76 -2.40
C GLY A 192 -16.76 -6.66 -3.67
N ILE A 193 -15.61 -5.96 -3.62
CA ILE A 193 -14.71 -5.82 -4.77
C ILE A 193 -14.08 -7.17 -5.14
N LEU A 194 -13.54 -7.90 -4.16
CA LEU A 194 -12.86 -9.17 -4.40
C LEU A 194 -13.82 -10.34 -4.63
N SER A 195 -15.13 -10.10 -4.59
CA SER A 195 -16.20 -11.07 -4.83
C SER A 195 -16.04 -12.36 -4.01
N GLY A 196 -15.79 -12.22 -2.70
CA GLY A 196 -15.64 -13.38 -1.82
C GLY A 196 -15.04 -13.05 -0.45
N ALA A 197 -15.03 -14.05 0.44
CA ALA A 197 -14.37 -13.95 1.74
C ALA A 197 -12.85 -13.96 1.55
N VAL A 198 -12.21 -12.86 1.95
CA VAL A 198 -10.75 -12.69 1.92
C VAL A 198 -10.19 -12.74 3.34
N PRO A 199 -8.98 -13.31 3.55
CA PRO A 199 -8.33 -13.23 4.84
C PRO A 199 -8.02 -11.77 5.15
N ILE A 200 -8.55 -11.30 6.29
CA ILE A 200 -8.36 -9.94 6.76
C ILE A 200 -7.87 -10.02 8.20
N GLU A 201 -6.73 -9.39 8.46
CA GLU A 201 -6.21 -9.17 9.81
C GLU A 201 -6.25 -7.66 10.09
N TRP A 202 -6.71 -7.26 11.27
CA TRP A 202 -6.74 -5.85 11.63
C TRP A 202 -6.44 -5.64 13.11
N ARG A 203 -5.95 -4.45 13.42
CA ARG A 203 -5.70 -3.95 14.76
C ARG A 203 -6.04 -2.47 14.85
N THR A 204 -6.29 -1.99 16.06
CA THR A 204 -6.49 -0.57 16.33
C THR A 204 -5.60 -0.09 17.47
N CYS A 205 -5.35 1.22 17.53
CA CYS A 205 -4.70 1.87 18.66
C CYS A 205 -5.45 3.15 19.03
N PHE A 206 -5.44 3.50 20.32
CA PHE A 206 -6.19 4.64 20.81
C PHE A 206 -5.40 5.95 20.70
N SER A 207 -4.07 5.90 20.78
CA SER A 207 -3.18 7.05 20.61
C SER A 207 -3.66 8.28 21.41
N LEU A 208 -4.18 8.06 22.64
CA LEU A 208 -4.84 9.10 23.43
C LEU A 208 -3.82 10.09 24.01
N PRO A 209 -3.97 11.42 23.81
CA PRO A 209 -3.04 12.43 24.30
C PRO A 209 -3.35 12.84 25.76
N LEU A 210 -3.52 11.88 26.67
CA LEU A 210 -3.85 12.19 28.07
C LEU A 210 -2.58 12.14 28.95
N PRO A 211 -2.24 13.24 29.66
CA PRO A 211 -0.99 13.35 30.43
C PRO A 211 -0.89 12.38 31.62
N PHE A 212 -2.01 11.82 32.09
CA PHE A 212 -2.04 10.84 33.20
C PHE A 212 -1.69 9.41 32.76
N LEU A 213 -1.53 9.16 31.46
CA LEU A 213 -1.53 7.82 30.86
C LEU A 213 -0.15 7.30 30.44
N ARG A 214 0.94 7.69 31.12
CA ARG A 214 2.29 7.19 30.81
C ARG A 214 2.36 5.65 30.81
N TYR A 215 1.58 5.01 31.67
CA TYR A 215 1.46 3.55 31.80
C TYR A 215 0.50 2.87 30.80
N ILE A 216 -0.44 3.62 30.19
CA ILE A 216 -1.36 3.03 29.20
C ILE A 216 -0.67 2.78 27.86
N SER A 217 0.43 3.44 27.55
CA SER A 217 1.27 3.11 26.38
C SER A 217 1.71 1.64 26.36
N LEU A 218 1.94 1.03 27.54
CA LEU A 218 2.21 -0.40 27.70
C LEU A 218 0.93 -1.23 27.53
N LEU A 219 -0.19 -0.77 28.05
CA LEU A 219 -1.49 -1.45 27.90
C LEU A 219 -1.97 -1.44 26.45
N GLU A 220 -1.74 -0.36 25.69
CA GLU A 220 -2.06 -0.27 24.26
C GLU A 220 -1.26 -1.27 23.40
N ARG A 221 -0.17 -1.84 23.94
CA ARG A 221 0.57 -2.93 23.29
C ARG A 221 -0.05 -4.31 23.52
N ILE A 222 -0.97 -4.45 24.47
CA ILE A 222 -1.64 -5.70 24.79
C ILE A 222 -2.52 -6.13 23.59
N PRO A 223 -2.35 -7.37 23.07
CA PRO A 223 -3.08 -7.84 21.89
C PRO A 223 -4.61 -7.73 21.98
N MET A 224 -5.20 -7.90 23.17
CA MET A 224 -6.64 -7.79 23.37
C MET A 224 -7.17 -6.38 23.13
N LEU A 225 -6.45 -5.35 23.61
CA LEU A 225 -6.85 -3.96 23.43
C LEU A 225 -6.71 -3.51 21.97
N GLN A 226 -5.78 -4.11 21.23
CA GLN A 226 -5.60 -3.85 19.80
C GLN A 226 -6.61 -4.54 18.90
N ARG A 227 -7.38 -5.53 19.40
CA ARG A 227 -8.39 -6.27 18.62
C ARG A 227 -9.80 -5.68 18.74
N HIS A 228 -9.90 -4.47 19.27
CA HIS A 228 -11.17 -3.81 19.56
C HIS A 228 -11.52 -2.78 18.45
N PRO A 229 -12.78 -2.66 17.97
CA PRO A 229 -13.15 -1.77 16.85
C PRO A 229 -13.24 -0.25 17.15
N PHE A 230 -12.98 0.23 18.37
CA PHE A 230 -13.13 1.65 18.81
C PHE A 230 -11.81 2.44 18.94
N GLY A 231 -10.67 1.92 18.50
CA GLY A 231 -9.41 2.67 18.49
C GLY A 231 -9.47 3.90 17.57
N HIS A 232 -8.53 4.84 17.70
CA HIS A 232 -8.44 6.04 16.86
C HIS A 232 -7.99 5.74 15.43
N PHE A 233 -7.03 4.84 15.29
CA PHE A 233 -6.49 4.41 14.00
C PHE A 233 -6.77 2.92 13.80
N ILE A 234 -7.08 2.54 12.56
CA ILE A 234 -7.25 1.15 12.13
C ILE A 234 -6.10 0.80 11.19
N ALA A 235 -5.32 -0.21 11.56
CA ALA A 235 -4.39 -0.89 10.65
C ALA A 235 -5.04 -2.20 10.20
N MET A 236 -5.12 -2.44 8.90
CA MET A 236 -5.74 -3.63 8.32
C MET A 236 -4.88 -4.19 7.19
N ARG A 237 -4.63 -5.50 7.21
CA ARG A 237 -4.05 -6.27 6.11
C ARG A 237 -5.16 -7.05 5.44
N ILE A 238 -5.24 -6.96 4.12
CA ILE A 238 -6.15 -7.74 3.27
C ILE A 238 -5.27 -8.61 2.38
N ASP A 239 -5.39 -9.93 2.52
CA ASP A 239 -4.59 -10.87 1.76
C ASP A 239 -5.24 -11.20 0.42
N MET A 240 -4.47 -11.03 -0.65
CA MET A 240 -4.89 -11.32 -2.02
C MET A 240 -4.89 -12.85 -2.22
N ARG A 241 -6.05 -13.41 -2.51
CA ARG A 241 -6.14 -14.80 -2.99
C ARG A 241 -5.78 -14.81 -4.46
N CYS A 242 -4.65 -15.42 -4.80
CA CYS A 242 -4.28 -15.65 -6.19
C CYS A 242 -5.37 -16.50 -6.87
N ARG A 243 -6.15 -15.89 -7.78
CA ARG A 243 -6.98 -16.67 -8.70
C ARG A 243 -6.10 -17.09 -9.86
N VAL A 244 -5.45 -18.24 -9.71
CA VAL A 244 -4.83 -18.89 -10.86
C VAL A 244 -5.97 -19.44 -11.72
N ARG A 245 -6.29 -18.77 -12.84
CA ARG A 245 -7.13 -19.34 -13.88
C ARG A 245 -6.18 -19.96 -14.89
N ALA A 246 -6.08 -21.28 -14.92
CA ALA A 246 -5.38 -21.95 -16.00
C ALA A 246 -6.08 -21.56 -17.32
N LEU A 247 -5.35 -20.94 -18.24
CA LEU A 247 -5.81 -20.80 -19.61
C LEU A 247 -5.84 -22.22 -20.17
N HIS A 248 -7.03 -22.79 -20.34
CA HIS A 248 -7.24 -24.14 -20.87
C HIS A 248 -6.82 -24.30 -22.34
N THR A 249 -6.26 -23.26 -22.95
CA THR A 249 -5.70 -23.33 -24.29
C THR A 249 -4.22 -23.69 -24.16
N PRO A 250 -3.82 -24.95 -24.39
CA PRO A 250 -2.41 -25.27 -24.59
C PRO A 250 -1.88 -24.41 -25.74
N VAL A 251 -0.74 -23.74 -25.51
CA VAL A 251 0.01 -23.09 -26.58
C VAL A 251 0.66 -24.22 -27.39
N PHE A 252 -0.10 -24.78 -28.33
CA PHE A 252 0.47 -25.55 -29.42
C PHE A 252 0.83 -24.52 -30.49
N ASP A 253 2.07 -24.05 -30.48
CA ASP A 253 2.62 -23.49 -31.71
C ASP A 253 2.68 -24.66 -32.71
N GLU A 254 1.95 -24.55 -33.82
CA GLU A 254 2.12 -25.47 -34.93
C GLU A 254 3.56 -25.34 -35.42
N ILE A 255 4.41 -26.31 -35.08
CA ILE A 255 5.71 -26.45 -35.73
C ILE A 255 5.38 -26.71 -37.21
N PRO A 256 5.72 -25.81 -38.15
CA PRO A 256 5.39 -26.01 -39.55
C PRO A 256 6.04 -27.31 -40.02
N ALA A 257 5.23 -28.25 -40.49
CA ALA A 257 5.69 -29.49 -41.10
C ALA A 257 6.48 -29.14 -42.38
N GLY A 258 7.78 -28.90 -42.21
CA GLY A 258 8.66 -28.40 -43.27
C GLY A 258 9.77 -27.47 -42.80
N ALA A 259 9.80 -27.06 -41.53
CA ALA A 259 10.95 -26.36 -40.97
C ALA A 259 12.18 -27.30 -41.00
N LYS A 260 13.02 -27.15 -42.02
CA LYS A 260 14.38 -27.71 -42.02
C LYS A 260 15.08 -27.16 -40.79
N VAL A 261 15.23 -28.00 -39.77
CA VAL A 261 16.17 -27.73 -38.68
C VAL A 261 17.54 -27.73 -39.34
N SER A 262 18.06 -26.55 -39.68
CA SER A 262 19.48 -26.41 -39.96
C SER A 262 20.17 -26.65 -38.63
N VAL A 263 20.64 -27.86 -38.42
CA VAL A 263 21.68 -28.14 -37.42
C VAL A 263 22.92 -27.41 -37.92
N GLN A 264 23.01 -26.10 -37.65
CA GLN A 264 24.32 -25.49 -37.55
C GLN A 264 24.98 -26.20 -36.39
N SER A 265 25.93 -27.08 -36.73
CA SER A 265 26.85 -27.68 -35.79
C SER A 265 27.56 -26.54 -35.05
N LEU A 266 27.01 -26.13 -33.91
CA LEU A 266 27.76 -25.37 -32.93
C LEU A 266 28.87 -26.30 -32.45
N GLY A 267 30.06 -25.99 -32.97
CA GLY A 267 31.31 -26.72 -32.79
C GLY A 267 31.52 -27.08 -31.33
N TRP A 268 31.90 -28.32 -31.14
CA TRP A 268 32.11 -28.92 -29.84
C TRP A 268 33.28 -28.25 -29.12
N TRP A 269 33.16 -28.16 -27.81
CA TRP A 269 34.30 -27.99 -26.91
C TRP A 269 35.28 -29.17 -27.07
N ARG A 270 36.47 -28.91 -27.63
CA ARG A 270 37.80 -29.20 -27.01
C ARG A 270 38.94 -29.13 -28.04
N ASP A 271 39.91 -28.29 -27.69
CA ASP A 271 41.37 -28.39 -27.86
C ASP A 271 41.95 -29.05 -29.12
N SER A 272 42.76 -28.29 -29.86
CA SER A 272 44.22 -28.31 -29.71
C SER A 272 44.89 -27.48 -30.81
N GLY A 273 45.79 -26.60 -30.41
CA GLY A 273 46.57 -25.78 -31.33
C GLY A 273 47.64 -26.58 -32.08
N GLY A 274 47.90 -26.15 -33.31
CA GLY A 274 49.22 -26.24 -33.94
C GLY A 274 49.62 -27.60 -34.51
N ALA A 275 49.36 -27.81 -35.80
CA ALA A 275 50.31 -28.51 -36.68
C ALA A 275 51.42 -27.49 -37.10
N PRO A 276 52.62 -27.91 -37.52
CA PRO A 276 52.75 -28.63 -38.79
C PRO A 276 53.77 -29.78 -38.83
N GLU A 277 53.66 -30.51 -39.93
CA GLU A 277 54.49 -31.61 -40.44
C GLU A 277 56.00 -31.32 -40.48
N SER A 278 56.81 -32.37 -40.34
CA SER A 278 57.81 -32.74 -41.38
C SER A 278 58.49 -34.08 -41.07
N SER A 279 58.30 -35.05 -41.97
CA SER A 279 59.27 -36.02 -42.52
C SER A 279 60.64 -36.26 -41.85
N VAL A 280 61.03 -37.54 -41.76
CA VAL A 280 62.26 -38.17 -42.33
C VAL A 280 62.83 -39.29 -41.43
N ASN A 281 62.87 -40.50 -42.02
CA ASN A 281 63.80 -41.64 -41.92
C ASN A 281 64.35 -42.15 -40.58
N GLY A 282 64.34 -43.48 -40.44
CA GLY A 282 65.18 -44.26 -39.54
C GLY A 282 64.53 -45.55 -39.10
#